data_AF-A0A914PZE5-F1
#
_entry.id   AF-A0A914PZE5-F1
#
_cell.length_a   1.000
_cell.length_b   1.000
_cell.length_c   1.000
_cell.angle_alpha   90.00
_cell.angle_beta   90.00
_cell.angle_gamma   90.00
#
_symmetry.space_group_name_H-M   'P 1'
#
loop_
_entity.id
_entity.type
_entity.pdbx_description
1 polymer ?
#
loop_
_entity_poly.entity_id
_entity_poly.type
_entity_poly.pdbx_seq_one_letter_code
_entity_poly.pdbx_strand_id
1 'polypeptide(L)'
;MTQFLPDNLLKLFAPRPPIPYLPPPDELTVDKKRPKYQGLAEFLNQFESETKPPPPKPHIETKEEKRERWRKEKQELLAYKIEQQIAMWNPADNENATTDPYRTLFVARLNYETTESKLRREFEAYGKIKKIVIPKDKDGKPRGYCFIEYSHKSEMSRKFQHFIHFFSIHVVHW
;
A
#
# COMPACT_ATOMS: atom_id res chain seq x y z
N MET A 1 4.36 1.58 -47.51
CA MET A 1 5.73 1.78 -46.97
C MET A 1 6.75 0.71 -47.39
N THR A 2 6.40 -0.35 -48.13
CA THR A 2 7.34 -1.42 -48.55
C THR A 2 7.86 -1.28 -49.98
N GLN A 3 7.45 -0.25 -50.72
CA GLN A 3 7.65 -0.10 -52.17
C GLN A 3 9.12 0.01 -52.61
N PHE A 4 10.04 0.39 -51.72
CA PHE A 4 11.46 0.61 -52.03
C PHE A 4 12.38 -0.42 -51.36
N LEU A 5 11.86 -1.52 -50.83
CA LEU A 5 12.67 -2.56 -50.21
C LEU A 5 13.30 -3.48 -51.27
N PRO A 6 14.55 -3.93 -51.07
CA PRO A 6 15.16 -4.95 -51.92
C PRO A 6 14.40 -6.28 -51.84
N ASP A 7 14.45 -7.09 -52.89
CA ASP A 7 13.65 -8.31 -53.09
C ASP A 7 13.72 -9.31 -51.91
N ASN A 8 14.90 -9.44 -51.31
CA ASN A 8 15.11 -10.30 -50.14
C ASN A 8 14.31 -9.84 -48.90
N LEU A 9 14.09 -8.53 -48.75
CA LEU A 9 13.28 -7.97 -47.68
C LEU A 9 11.79 -7.97 -48.04
N LEU A 10 11.43 -7.76 -49.31
CA LEU A 10 10.05 -7.85 -49.79
C LEU A 10 9.41 -9.21 -49.49
N LYS A 11 10.18 -10.30 -49.59
CA LYS A 11 9.72 -11.67 -49.26
C LYS A 11 9.32 -11.86 -47.80
N LEU A 12 9.93 -11.12 -46.87
CA LEU A 12 9.60 -11.19 -45.43
C LEU A 12 8.27 -10.50 -45.12
N PHE A 13 7.90 -9.49 -45.91
CA PHE A 13 6.64 -8.77 -45.81
C PHE A 13 5.60 -9.26 -46.80
N ALA A 14 5.89 -10.37 -47.51
CA ALA A 14 4.89 -11.01 -48.36
C ALA A 14 3.72 -11.45 -47.47
N PRO A 15 2.47 -11.08 -47.82
CA PRO A 15 1.32 -11.50 -47.05
C PRO A 15 1.26 -13.03 -47.02
N ARG A 16 0.78 -13.58 -45.91
CA ARG A 16 0.50 -15.01 -45.84
C ARG A 16 -0.49 -15.39 -46.95
N PRO A 17 -0.39 -16.60 -47.52
CA PRO A 17 -1.39 -17.06 -48.46
C PRO A 17 -2.80 -16.97 -47.83
N PRO A 18 -3.84 -16.68 -48.61
CA PRO A 18 -5.19 -16.62 -48.10
C PRO A 18 -5.56 -17.96 -47.46
N ILE A 19 -6.16 -17.89 -46.27
CA ILE A 19 -6.59 -19.07 -45.54
C ILE A 19 -7.71 -19.74 -46.34
N PRO A 20 -7.68 -21.08 -46.54
CA PRO A 20 -8.79 -21.77 -47.19
C PRO A 20 -10.06 -21.60 -46.36
N TYR A 21 -11.17 -21.27 -47.02
CA TYR A 21 -12.46 -21.15 -46.34
C TYR A 21 -12.91 -22.53 -45.85
N LEU A 22 -13.21 -22.62 -44.56
CA LEU A 22 -13.92 -23.74 -43.94
C LEU A 22 -15.27 -23.24 -43.43
N PRO A 23 -16.35 -24.01 -43.59
CA PRO A 23 -17.64 -23.63 -43.01
C PRO A 23 -17.51 -23.54 -41.48
N PRO A 24 -18.26 -22.62 -40.83
CA PRO A 24 -18.26 -22.52 -39.38
C PRO A 24 -18.76 -23.84 -38.76
N PRO A 25 -18.17 -24.29 -37.63
CA PRO A 25 -18.60 -25.52 -36.96
C PRO A 25 -19.99 -25.42 -36.35
N ASP A 26 -20.41 -24.22 -35.95
CA ASP A 26 -21.74 -23.93 -35.43
C ASP A 26 -22.62 -23.26 -36.49
N GLU A 27 -23.94 -23.44 -36.36
CA GLU A 27 -24.92 -22.67 -37.13
C GLU A 27 -24.71 -21.16 -36.95
N LEU A 28 -24.87 -20.40 -38.04
CA LEU A 28 -24.81 -18.94 -37.98
C LEU A 28 -25.87 -18.43 -37.01
N THR A 29 -25.60 -17.29 -36.38
CA THR A 29 -26.54 -16.66 -35.43
C THR A 29 -27.92 -16.39 -36.01
N VAL A 30 -28.04 -16.26 -37.33
CA VAL A 30 -29.29 -16.10 -38.08
C VAL A 30 -30.07 -17.41 -38.26
N ASP A 31 -29.35 -18.54 -38.33
CA ASP A 31 -29.92 -19.88 -38.52
C ASP A 31 -30.26 -20.55 -37.18
N LYS A 32 -29.62 -20.08 -36.09
CA LYS A 32 -29.90 -20.55 -34.73
C LYS A 32 -31.38 -20.40 -34.40
N LYS A 33 -32.09 -21.54 -34.38
CA LYS A 33 -33.49 -21.60 -33.95
C LYS A 33 -33.56 -21.17 -32.49
N ARG A 34 -34.32 -20.12 -32.23
CA ARG A 34 -34.62 -19.68 -30.85
C ARG A 34 -35.48 -20.76 -30.17
N PRO A 35 -35.32 -20.96 -28.85
CA PRO A 35 -36.23 -21.83 -28.12
C PRO A 35 -37.68 -21.35 -28.34
N LYS A 36 -38.59 -22.29 -28.57
CA LYS A 36 -40.01 -21.99 -28.76
C LYS A 36 -40.58 -21.49 -27.43
N TYR A 37 -41.28 -20.36 -27.44
CA TYR A 37 -41.98 -19.89 -26.25
C TYR A 37 -43.05 -20.92 -25.83
N GLN A 38 -43.03 -21.31 -24.56
CA GLN A 38 -44.10 -22.06 -23.90
C GLN A 38 -45.04 -21.08 -23.20
N GLY A 39 -46.30 -21.45 -23.03
CA GLY A 39 -47.27 -20.63 -22.33
C GLY A 39 -47.06 -20.72 -20.81
N LEU A 40 -47.24 -19.61 -20.09
CA LEU A 40 -47.21 -19.62 -18.61
C LEU A 40 -48.29 -20.54 -18.01
N ALA A 41 -49.36 -20.83 -18.77
CA ALA A 41 -50.42 -21.75 -18.37
C ALA A 41 -49.92 -23.19 -18.12
N GLU A 42 -48.87 -23.63 -18.82
CA GLU A 42 -48.25 -24.95 -18.62
C GLU A 42 -47.69 -25.11 -17.19
N PHE A 43 -47.38 -24.00 -16.52
CA PHE A 43 -46.80 -23.95 -15.18
C PHE A 43 -47.85 -23.79 -14.08
N LEU A 44 -49.13 -23.60 -14.40
CA LEU A 44 -50.20 -23.42 -13.38
C LEU A 44 -50.24 -24.57 -12.37
N ASN A 45 -49.96 -25.79 -12.82
CA ASN A 45 -49.92 -26.98 -11.97
C ASN A 45 -48.68 -27.05 -11.05
N GLN A 46 -47.66 -26.22 -11.27
CA GLN A 46 -46.43 -26.17 -10.47
C GLN A 46 -46.52 -25.16 -9.32
N PHE A 47 -47.50 -24.26 -9.34
CA PHE A 47 -47.72 -23.34 -8.23
C PHE A 47 -48.41 -24.09 -7.09
N GLU A 48 -47.84 -23.99 -5.88
CA GLU A 48 -48.51 -24.51 -4.69
C GLU A 48 -49.82 -23.73 -4.47
N SER A 49 -50.92 -24.44 -4.19
CA SER A 49 -52.17 -23.82 -3.77
C SER A 49 -51.94 -22.97 -2.53
N GLU A 50 -52.57 -21.78 -2.47
CA GLU A 50 -52.40 -20.65 -1.53
C GLU A 50 -52.38 -20.96 -0.02
N THR A 51 -52.47 -22.23 0.39
CA THR A 51 -52.56 -22.70 1.78
C THR A 51 -51.22 -22.77 2.51
N LYS A 52 -50.08 -22.75 1.82
CA LYS A 52 -48.76 -22.73 2.46
C LYS A 52 -48.19 -21.31 2.50
N PRO A 53 -47.73 -20.81 3.66
CA PRO A 53 -47.05 -19.52 3.71
C PRO A 53 -45.76 -19.58 2.87
N PRO A 54 -45.40 -18.49 2.17
CA PRO A 54 -44.20 -18.46 1.36
C PRO A 54 -42.96 -18.76 2.22
N PRO A 55 -41.95 -19.47 1.69
CA PRO A 55 -40.73 -19.72 2.42
C PRO A 55 -40.10 -18.39 2.87
N PRO A 56 -39.50 -18.33 4.07
CA PRO A 56 -38.81 -17.14 4.52
C PRO A 56 -37.74 -16.76 3.50
N LYS A 57 -37.73 -15.48 3.11
CA LYS A 57 -36.77 -14.96 2.14
C LYS A 57 -35.36 -15.23 2.68
N PRO A 58 -34.44 -15.80 1.87
CA PRO A 58 -33.07 -15.96 2.32
C PRO A 58 -32.50 -14.59 2.67
N HIS A 59 -31.81 -14.51 3.81
CA HIS A 59 -31.13 -13.29 4.19
C HIS A 59 -29.98 -13.04 3.21
N ILE A 60 -30.19 -12.07 2.31
CA ILE A 60 -29.18 -11.59 1.37
C ILE A 60 -28.42 -10.49 2.09
N GLU A 61 -27.10 -10.60 2.14
CA GLU A 61 -26.25 -9.55 2.70
C GLU A 61 -26.61 -8.20 2.08
N THR A 62 -26.96 -7.25 2.94
CA THR A 62 -27.17 -5.88 2.52
C THR A 62 -25.86 -5.28 2.00
N LYS A 63 -25.98 -4.23 1.19
CA LYS A 63 -24.81 -3.48 0.68
C LYS A 63 -23.95 -2.88 1.81
N GLU A 64 -24.50 -2.73 3.01
CA GLU A 64 -23.82 -2.19 4.18
C GLU A 64 -22.99 -3.26 4.88
N GLU A 65 -23.59 -4.42 5.17
CA GLU A 65 -22.88 -5.59 5.73
C GLU A 65 -21.70 -6.02 4.84
N LYS A 66 -21.89 -5.99 3.51
CA LYS A 66 -20.80 -6.26 2.55
C LYS A 66 -19.67 -5.25 2.64
N ARG A 67 -19.98 -3.96 2.87
CA ARG A 67 -18.96 -2.90 3.02
C ARG A 67 -18.20 -3.04 4.33
N GLU A 68 -18.87 -3.43 5.40
CA GLU A 68 -18.24 -3.67 6.70
C GLU A 68 -17.32 -4.87 6.70
N ARG A 69 -17.75 -5.98 6.08
CA ARG A 69 -16.89 -7.14 5.83
C ARG A 69 -15.60 -6.72 5.11
N TRP A 70 -15.74 -6.04 3.99
CA TRP A 70 -14.59 -5.58 3.22
C TRP A 70 -13.67 -4.64 4.00
N ARG A 71 -14.22 -3.76 4.84
CA ARG A 71 -13.44 -2.87 5.72
C ARG A 71 -12.67 -3.67 6.77
N LYS A 72 -13.31 -4.65 7.40
CA LYS A 72 -12.72 -5.52 8.41
C LYS A 72 -11.63 -6.40 7.81
N GLU A 73 -11.89 -7.07 6.70
CA GLU A 73 -10.90 -7.87 5.96
C GLU A 73 -9.68 -7.03 5.57
N LYS A 74 -9.89 -5.78 5.11
CA LYS A 74 -8.79 -4.85 4.82
C LYS A 74 -7.99 -4.47 6.04
N GLN A 75 -8.63 -4.24 7.18
CA GLN A 75 -7.96 -3.92 8.44
C GLN A 75 -7.16 -5.11 8.95
N GLU A 76 -7.71 -6.32 8.89
CA GLU A 76 -7.04 -7.56 9.26
C GLU A 76 -5.84 -7.84 8.35
N LEU A 77 -5.99 -7.65 7.03
CA LEU A 77 -4.88 -7.79 6.08
C LEU A 77 -3.76 -6.78 6.35
N LEU A 78 -4.12 -5.52 6.65
CA LEU A 78 -3.15 -4.49 7.02
C LEU A 78 -2.45 -4.87 8.34
N ALA A 79 -3.19 -5.34 9.34
CA ALA A 79 -2.65 -5.76 10.63
C ALA A 79 -1.67 -6.92 10.46
N TYR A 80 -2.04 -7.95 9.69
CA TYR A 80 -1.16 -9.06 9.35
C TYR A 80 0.12 -8.60 8.65
N LYS A 81 0.00 -7.67 7.68
CA LYS A 81 1.17 -7.10 7.00
C LYS A 81 2.09 -6.34 7.95
N ILE A 82 1.53 -5.58 8.89
CA ILE A 82 2.29 -4.88 9.92
C ILE A 82 3.01 -5.90 10.83
N GLU A 83 2.32 -6.94 11.27
CA GLU A 83 2.89 -8.00 12.11
C GLU A 83 4.05 -8.72 11.40
N GLN A 84 3.89 -9.09 10.14
CA GLN A 84 4.96 -9.65 9.32
C GLN A 84 6.16 -8.69 9.20
N GLN A 85 5.91 -7.41 8.99
CA GLN A 85 6.97 -6.40 8.91
C GLN A 85 7.71 -6.24 10.24
N ILE A 86 7.00 -6.28 11.37
CA ILE A 86 7.61 -6.24 12.71
C ILE A 86 8.46 -7.49 12.95
N ALA A 87 7.97 -8.68 12.59
CA ALA A 87 8.71 -9.93 12.75
C ALA A 87 9.97 -9.98 11.87
N MET A 88 9.94 -9.38 10.69
CA MET A 88 11.07 -9.27 9.77
C MET A 88 12.01 -8.10 10.12
N TRP A 89 11.62 -7.20 11.01
CA TRP A 89 12.38 -5.98 11.29
C TRP A 89 13.59 -6.27 12.18
N ASN A 90 14.80 -6.14 11.61
CA ASN A 90 16.05 -6.18 12.35
C ASN A 90 16.63 -4.76 12.51
N PRO A 91 16.67 -4.19 13.73
CA PRO A 91 17.20 -2.85 13.95
C PRO A 91 18.72 -2.74 13.75
N ALA A 92 19.47 -3.86 13.78
CA ALA A 92 20.92 -3.86 13.64
C ALA A 92 21.42 -3.68 12.19
N ASP A 93 20.59 -4.03 11.19
CA ASP A 93 20.95 -3.92 9.76
C ASP A 93 20.83 -2.48 9.22
N ASN A 94 20.33 -1.55 10.03
CA ASN A 94 20.15 -0.17 9.60
C ASN A 94 21.46 0.63 9.76
N GLU A 95 22.13 0.96 8.65
CA GLU A 95 23.36 1.77 8.62
C GLU A 95 23.21 3.14 9.30
N ASN A 96 21.99 3.67 9.34
CA ASN A 96 21.67 4.94 9.97
C ASN A 96 21.27 4.79 11.44
N ALA A 97 21.17 3.58 11.98
CA ALA A 97 20.93 3.37 13.40
C ALA A 97 22.13 3.83 14.24
N THR A 98 21.84 4.28 15.45
CA THR A 98 22.87 4.54 16.46
C THR A 98 23.33 3.23 17.09
N THR A 99 24.57 3.21 17.57
CA THR A 99 25.18 2.05 18.21
C THR A 99 24.74 1.88 19.67
N ASP A 100 24.47 2.96 20.40
CA ASP A 100 24.11 2.92 21.83
C ASP A 100 22.84 3.77 22.10
N PRO A 101 21.72 3.16 22.51
CA PRO A 101 20.48 3.89 22.80
C PRO A 101 20.65 4.85 23.99
N TYR A 102 21.49 4.53 24.98
CA TYR A 102 21.66 5.36 26.18
C TYR A 102 22.49 6.62 25.95
N ARG A 103 23.11 6.75 24.77
CA ARG A 103 23.88 7.93 24.34
C ARG A 103 23.16 8.73 23.26
N THR A 104 21.95 8.30 22.88
CA THR A 104 21.23 8.86 21.76
C THR A 104 19.97 9.56 22.21
N LEU A 105 19.88 10.82 21.83
CA LEU A 105 18.74 11.67 22.07
C LEU A 105 17.77 11.61 20.89
N PHE A 106 16.49 11.36 21.17
CA PHE A 106 15.43 11.52 20.19
C PHE A 106 14.80 12.90 20.31
N VAL A 107 14.84 13.66 19.22
CA VAL A 107 14.29 15.01 19.13
C VAL A 107 13.17 15.02 18.11
N ALA A 108 11.93 15.26 18.54
CA ALA A 108 10.75 15.32 17.67
C ALA A 108 10.17 16.74 17.58
N ARG A 109 9.29 16.95 16.58
CA ARG A 109 8.65 18.25 16.26
C ARG A 109 9.65 19.31 15.81
N LEU A 110 10.65 18.90 15.04
CA LEU A 110 11.57 19.82 14.39
C LEU A 110 10.91 20.46 13.17
N ASN A 111 11.20 21.74 12.94
CA ASN A 111 10.78 22.39 11.70
C ASN A 111 11.46 21.70 10.50
N TYR A 112 10.72 21.52 9.40
CA TYR A 112 11.19 20.83 8.19
C TYR A 112 12.37 21.53 7.49
N GLU A 113 12.56 22.82 7.74
CA GLU A 113 13.69 23.61 7.21
C GLU A 113 14.95 23.52 8.09
N THR A 114 14.88 22.81 9.21
CA THR A 114 16.01 22.72 10.15
C THR A 114 17.12 21.87 9.54
N THR A 115 18.28 22.47 9.34
CA THR A 115 19.48 21.77 8.87
C THR A 115 20.27 21.13 10.01
N GLU A 116 21.05 20.11 9.67
CA GLU A 116 21.96 19.47 10.62
C GLU A 116 22.91 20.47 11.30
N SER A 117 23.42 21.45 10.56
CA SER A 117 24.31 22.49 11.09
C SER A 117 23.65 23.34 12.19
N LYS A 118 22.34 23.64 12.03
CA LYS A 118 21.59 24.39 13.04
C LYS A 118 21.41 23.54 14.31
N LEU A 119 21.04 22.27 14.16
CA LEU A 119 20.94 21.35 15.30
C LEU A 119 22.29 21.20 16.00
N ARG A 120 23.37 21.02 15.24
CA ARG A 120 24.72 20.91 15.80
C ARG A 120 25.07 22.13 16.65
N ARG A 121 24.87 23.34 16.13
CA ARG A 121 25.17 24.58 16.85
C ARG A 121 24.43 24.70 18.18
N GLU A 122 23.14 24.39 18.20
CA GLU A 122 22.33 24.51 19.41
C GLU A 122 22.62 23.38 20.41
N PHE A 123 22.89 22.16 19.93
CA PHE A 123 23.09 20.99 20.78
C PHE A 123 24.54 20.73 21.23
N GLU A 124 25.51 21.38 20.60
CA GLU A 124 26.94 21.31 20.97
C GLU A 124 27.22 22.00 22.31
N ALA A 125 26.37 22.94 22.73
CA ALA A 125 26.47 23.59 24.05
C ALA A 125 26.27 22.61 25.23
N TYR A 126 25.65 21.45 25.00
CA TYR A 126 25.35 20.47 26.05
C TYR A 126 26.37 19.32 26.12
N GLY A 127 27.09 19.06 25.03
CA GLY A 127 28.00 17.92 24.95
C GLY A 127 28.63 17.76 23.58
N LYS A 128 29.65 16.90 23.49
CA LYS A 128 30.35 16.63 22.24
C LYS A 128 29.53 15.66 21.39
N ILE A 129 28.94 16.18 20.32
CA ILE A 129 28.14 15.40 19.37
C ILE A 129 29.04 14.49 18.51
N LYS A 130 28.71 13.20 18.47
CA LYS A 130 29.38 12.18 17.66
C LYS A 130 28.71 12.00 16.29
N LYS A 131 27.38 11.87 16.25
CA LYS A 131 26.61 11.66 15.01
C LYS A 131 25.24 12.31 15.12
N ILE A 132 24.77 12.94 14.05
CA ILE A 132 23.39 13.42 13.91
C ILE A 132 22.77 12.68 12.73
N VAL A 133 21.58 12.11 12.93
CA VAL A 133 20.82 11.42 11.88
C VAL A 133 19.46 12.07 11.77
N ILE A 134 19.13 12.58 10.59
CA ILE A 134 17.81 13.13 10.26
C ILE A 134 17.14 12.19 9.25
N PRO A 135 16.23 11.30 9.69
CA PRO A 135 15.52 10.42 8.79
C PRO A 135 14.68 11.21 7.79
N LYS A 136 14.86 10.87 6.51
CA LYS A 136 14.09 11.42 5.39
C LYS A 136 13.07 10.40 4.92
N ASP A 137 11.94 10.87 4.42
CA ASP A 137 10.97 10.02 3.74
C ASP A 137 11.48 9.59 2.36
N LYS A 138 10.74 8.73 1.67
CA LYS A 138 11.05 8.28 0.31
C LYS A 138 11.17 9.45 -0.68
N ASP A 139 10.44 10.53 -0.43
CA ASP A 139 10.46 11.77 -1.23
C ASP A 139 11.63 12.71 -0.86
N GLY A 140 12.55 12.28 0.01
CA GLY A 140 13.72 13.07 0.45
C GLY A 140 13.40 14.17 1.45
N LYS A 141 12.12 14.37 1.81
CA LYS A 141 11.69 15.35 2.81
C LYS A 141 12.02 14.87 4.24
N PRO A 142 12.50 15.75 5.14
CA PRO A 142 12.77 15.36 6.53
C PRO A 142 11.46 15.03 7.25
N ARG A 143 11.46 13.98 8.09
CA ARG A 143 10.25 13.53 8.81
C ARG A 143 9.89 14.36 10.05
N GLY A 144 10.66 15.41 10.35
CA GLY A 144 10.42 16.29 11.50
C GLY A 144 10.94 15.74 12.84
N TYR A 145 11.85 14.75 12.80
CA TYR A 145 12.55 14.24 13.97
C TYR A 145 14.02 13.92 13.63
N CYS A 146 14.89 13.92 14.63
CA CYS A 146 16.28 13.51 14.49
C CYS A 146 16.78 12.70 15.69
N PHE A 147 17.88 11.99 15.48
CA PHE A 147 18.64 11.30 16.50
C PHE A 147 20.01 11.96 16.65
N ILE A 148 20.39 12.29 17.88
CA ILE A 148 21.68 12.91 18.20
C ILE A 148 22.44 11.98 19.14
N GLU A 149 23.54 11.41 18.67
CA GLU A 149 24.42 10.56 19.46
C GLU A 149 25.55 11.41 20.07
N TYR A 150 25.68 11.37 21.39
CA TYR A 150 26.74 12.03 22.14
C TYR A 150 27.93 11.10 22.39
N SER A 151 29.09 11.71 22.67
CA SER A 151 30.31 10.95 22.98
C SER A 151 30.22 10.22 24.33
N HIS A 152 29.64 10.86 25.35
CA HIS A 152 29.52 10.32 26.70
C HIS A 152 28.08 10.44 27.24
N LYS A 153 27.63 9.43 27.97
CA LYS A 153 26.29 9.39 28.59
C LYS A 153 26.07 10.52 29.61
N SER A 154 27.11 10.92 30.32
CA SER A 154 27.06 12.01 31.31
C SER A 154 26.80 13.39 30.71
N GLU A 155 27.05 13.57 29.41
CA GLU A 155 26.83 14.83 28.69
C GLU A 155 25.35 15.04 28.35
N MET A 156 24.52 14.00 28.47
CA MET A 156 23.06 14.06 28.38
C MET A 156 22.50 14.66 29.68
N SER A 157 22.89 15.90 29.98
CA SER A 157 22.72 16.52 31.30
C SER A 157 21.43 17.36 31.40
N ARG A 158 20.90 17.38 32.63
CA ARG A 158 19.70 18.00 33.22
C ARG A 158 19.27 19.38 32.68
N LYS A 159 20.16 20.15 32.02
CA LYS A 159 19.81 21.41 31.33
C LYS A 159 18.88 21.21 30.13
N PHE A 160 18.85 20.01 29.55
CA PHE A 160 17.91 19.63 28.50
C PHE A 160 16.45 19.90 28.89
N GLN A 161 16.07 19.62 30.13
CA GLN A 161 14.69 19.83 30.60
C GLN A 161 14.24 21.29 30.52
N HIS A 162 15.16 22.24 30.67
CA HIS A 162 14.85 23.66 30.59
C HIS A 162 14.63 24.13 29.14
N PHE A 163 15.41 23.59 28.20
CA PHE A 163 15.31 23.92 26.77
C PHE A 163 14.02 23.40 26.13
N ILE A 164 13.54 22.23 26.57
CA ILE A 164 12.28 21.60 26.13
C ILE A 164 11.08 22.54 26.35
N HIS A 165 11.07 23.28 27.45
CA HIS A 165 9.97 24.20 27.78
C HIS A 165 9.93 25.45 26.89
N PHE A 166 11.08 25.91 26.39
CA PHE A 166 11.17 27.17 25.65
C PHE A 166 10.90 27.01 24.14
N PHE A 167 11.23 25.84 23.57
CA PHE A 167 11.13 25.60 22.13
C PHE A 167 9.98 24.68 21.68
N SER A 168 9.12 24.17 22.59
CA SER A 168 8.03 23.23 22.27
C SER A 168 8.50 21.95 21.54
N ILE A 169 9.79 21.62 21.69
CA ILE A 169 10.41 20.42 21.14
C ILE A 169 10.20 19.29 22.13
N HIS A 170 9.57 18.19 21.70
CA HIS A 170 9.42 17.02 22.56
C HIS A 170 10.65 16.14 22.42
N VAL A 171 11.34 15.92 23.53
CA VAL A 171 12.53 15.07 23.61
C VAL A 171 12.21 13.88 24.49
N VAL A 172 12.41 12.67 23.97
CA VAL A 172 12.11 11.42 24.68
C VAL A 172 13.41 10.65 24.87
N HIS A 173 13.67 10.22 26.10
CA HIS A 173 14.70 9.21 26.38
C HIS A 173 14.09 7.82 26.24
N TRP A 174 14.82 6.92 25.60
CA TRP A 174 14.53 5.48 25.57
C TRP A 174 15.32 4.75 26.67
#